data_AF-A0A1L7NIY4-F1
#
_entry.id   AF-A0A1L7NIY4-F1
#
_cell.length_a   1.000
_cell.length_b   1.000
_cell.length_c   1.000
_cell.angle_alpha   90.00
_cell.angle_beta   90.00
_cell.angle_gamma   90.00
#
_symmetry.space_group_name_H-M   'P 1'
#
loop_
_entity.id
_entity.type
_entity.pdbx_description
1 polymer ?
#
loop_
_entity_poly.entity_id
_entity_poly.type
_entity_poly.pdbx_seq_one_letter_code
_entity_poly.pdbx_strand_id
1 'polypeptide(L)'
;MKGFKLDNQWLTRFRLDITSSSNRLYANGRQQVEVTVTLEPRKGETLSEESLNSLSLVLIDEDGEPRLLDHPDLFASKARDKRFVYHAAYGGAPSALTEKTANSIRRIFYVTSQRPGGTLTQIYALMLKDENTYAITNTSPFVSSVVIESITPPPPHDKVFHLEPGTPFKYKSNNANSHWDDEVEETVSYFGFADPKLVMVESTALVTPSNTPFYERHNHDHALISFQLTNDYSQASTVTALGVGEAFEAVSPDSGEAYVQRPNHMTLHHYYRRFYAKHYNSLNEAPSVWLLRDQHGNPYHVEFLVSNGGHALKYHVSENKLNLGP
;
A
#
# COMPACT_ATOMS: atom_id res chain seq x y z
N MET A 1 -10.47 -9.53 32.91
CA MET A 1 -11.40 -10.68 32.75
C MET A 1 -12.02 -11.07 34.10
N LYS A 2 -12.80 -10.16 34.71
CA LYS A 2 -13.28 -10.37 36.09
C LYS A 2 -14.19 -11.60 36.17
N GLY A 3 -13.83 -12.54 37.04
CA GLY A 3 -14.61 -13.77 37.31
C GLY A 3 -14.00 -15.06 36.76
N PHE A 4 -13.05 -14.98 35.84
CA PHE A 4 -12.38 -16.16 35.29
C PHE A 4 -11.22 -16.64 36.17
N LYS A 5 -11.04 -17.95 36.28
CA LYS A 5 -9.96 -18.60 37.04
C LYS A 5 -8.85 -19.07 36.11
N LEU A 6 -7.60 -18.82 36.51
CA LEU A 6 -6.43 -19.34 35.80
C LEU A 6 -6.30 -20.86 36.02
N ASP A 7 -6.25 -21.63 34.93
CA ASP A 7 -5.90 -23.05 34.90
C ASP A 7 -4.92 -23.32 33.76
N ASN A 8 -3.63 -23.43 34.10
CA ASN A 8 -2.57 -23.81 33.16
C ASN A 8 -2.24 -25.31 33.22
N GLN A 9 -2.95 -26.13 34.01
CA GLN A 9 -2.54 -27.52 34.23
C GLN A 9 -3.00 -28.48 33.14
N TRP A 10 -4.04 -28.13 32.37
CA TRP A 10 -4.60 -28.97 31.32
C TRP A 10 -3.76 -29.02 30.02
N LEU A 11 -2.76 -28.16 29.88
CA LEU A 11 -1.78 -28.18 28.80
C LEU A 11 -0.44 -28.75 29.29
N THR A 12 0.36 -29.30 28.37
CA THR A 12 1.79 -29.61 28.60
C THR A 12 2.69 -28.60 27.91
N ARG A 13 2.18 -27.90 26.89
CA ARG A 13 2.91 -26.85 26.17
C ARG A 13 1.97 -25.73 25.78
N PHE A 14 2.37 -24.50 26.07
CA PHE A 14 1.74 -23.29 25.57
C PHE A 14 2.83 -22.24 25.34
N ARG A 15 3.20 -22.02 24.08
CA ARG A 15 4.36 -21.22 23.69
C ARG A 15 4.06 -20.31 22.51
N LEU A 16 4.66 -19.13 22.50
CA LEU A 16 4.68 -18.20 21.38
C LEU A 16 6.08 -18.14 20.78
N ASP A 17 6.16 -18.03 19.46
CA ASP A 17 7.38 -17.83 18.70
C ASP A 17 7.13 -16.84 17.56
N ILE A 18 8.13 -16.00 17.24
CA ILE A 18 8.10 -15.19 16.02
C ILE A 18 8.64 -16.03 14.87
N THR A 19 7.80 -16.25 13.86
CA THR A 19 8.10 -17.10 12.71
C THR A 19 8.27 -16.33 11.41
N SER A 20 8.02 -15.02 11.42
CA SER A 20 8.47 -14.12 10.37
C SER A 20 9.99 -13.91 10.39
N SER A 21 10.53 -13.37 9.30
CA SER A 21 11.96 -13.04 9.16
C SER A 21 12.48 -12.06 10.20
N SER A 22 11.61 -11.30 10.86
CA SER A 22 11.98 -10.33 11.89
C SER A 22 10.86 -10.19 12.91
N ASN A 23 11.21 -9.72 14.11
CA ASN A 23 10.28 -9.22 15.12
C ASN A 23 10.00 -7.72 15.00
N ARG A 24 10.58 -7.06 13.99
CA ARG A 24 10.39 -5.64 13.71
C ARG A 24 9.29 -5.44 12.69
N LEU A 25 8.57 -4.34 12.80
CA LEU A 25 7.63 -3.88 11.79
C LEU A 25 7.50 -2.36 11.82
N TYR A 26 7.26 -1.76 10.65
CA TYR A 26 6.99 -0.34 10.59
C TYR A 26 5.69 0.02 11.31
N ALA A 27 5.73 1.12 12.06
CA ALA A 27 4.61 1.71 12.79
C ALA A 27 3.54 2.32 11.88
N ASN A 28 3.07 1.57 10.88
CA ASN A 28 2.13 2.00 9.84
C ASN A 28 0.78 1.27 9.89
N GLY A 29 0.64 0.28 10.80
CA GLY A 29 -0.57 -0.52 10.97
C GLY A 29 -0.86 -1.49 9.83
N ARG A 30 0.06 -1.65 8.88
CA ARG A 30 -0.10 -2.48 7.68
C ARG A 30 0.92 -3.62 7.63
N GLN A 31 2.19 -3.33 7.93
CA GLN A 31 3.21 -4.37 7.98
C GLN A 31 2.93 -5.35 9.13
N GLN A 32 3.10 -6.64 8.84
CA GLN A 32 2.76 -7.72 9.78
C GLN A 32 4.01 -8.42 10.30
N VAL A 33 3.96 -8.85 11.56
CA VAL A 33 4.84 -9.86 12.15
C VAL A 33 4.03 -11.14 12.37
N GLU A 34 4.62 -12.27 12.01
CA GLU A 34 3.98 -13.57 12.15
C GLU A 34 4.35 -14.18 13.51
N VAL A 35 3.32 -14.42 14.32
CA VAL A 35 3.44 -15.04 15.64
C VAL A 35 2.76 -16.40 15.60
N THR A 36 3.53 -17.45 15.81
CA THR A 36 3.01 -18.81 15.92
C THR A 36 2.83 -19.19 17.38
N VAL A 37 1.62 -19.58 17.72
CA VAL A 37 1.28 -20.18 19.01
C VAL A 37 1.30 -21.70 18.87
N THR A 38 2.09 -22.37 19.70
CA THR A 38 2.17 -23.84 19.78
C THR A 38 1.55 -24.32 21.09
N LEU A 39 0.59 -25.24 20.97
CA LEU A 39 -0.17 -25.84 22.07
C LEU A 39 0.00 -27.36 22.05
N GLU A 40 0.10 -27.97 23.22
CA GLU A 40 -0.01 -29.43 23.39
C GLU A 40 -0.92 -29.73 24.59
N PRO A 41 -2.03 -30.46 24.40
CA PRO A 41 -2.86 -30.89 25.51
C PRO A 41 -2.14 -31.93 26.36
N ARG A 42 -2.43 -31.94 27.67
CA ARG A 42 -1.93 -33.00 28.55
C ARG A 42 -2.55 -34.35 28.17
N LYS A 43 -1.84 -35.45 28.45
CA LYS A 43 -2.34 -36.80 28.18
C LYS A 43 -3.69 -37.01 28.86
N GLY A 44 -4.72 -37.37 28.08
CA GLY A 44 -6.09 -37.58 28.55
C GLY A 44 -7.00 -36.35 28.41
N GLU A 45 -6.43 -35.17 28.15
CA GLU A 45 -7.18 -33.96 27.84
C GLU A 45 -7.40 -33.82 26.33
N THR A 46 -8.51 -33.19 25.95
CA THR A 46 -8.81 -32.82 24.56
C THR A 46 -9.11 -31.33 24.46
N LEU A 47 -8.68 -30.71 23.37
CA LEU A 47 -8.97 -29.31 23.08
C LEU A 47 -10.23 -29.23 22.23
N SER A 48 -11.29 -28.62 22.77
CA SER A 48 -12.50 -28.34 22.00
C SER A 48 -12.23 -27.31 20.91
N GLU A 49 -13.03 -27.32 19.84
CA GLU A 49 -12.94 -26.28 18.81
C GLU A 49 -13.25 -24.89 19.38
N GLU A 50 -14.19 -24.80 20.31
CA GLU A 50 -14.50 -23.55 21.03
C GLU A 50 -13.29 -23.01 21.79
N SER A 51 -12.56 -23.88 22.52
CA SER A 51 -11.31 -23.51 23.19
C SER A 51 -10.29 -23.00 22.18
N LEU A 52 -10.06 -23.74 21.09
CA LEU A 52 -9.11 -23.34 20.05
C LEU A 52 -9.51 -22.03 19.34
N ASN A 53 -10.79 -21.77 19.17
CA ASN A 53 -11.31 -20.55 18.56
C ASN A 53 -11.16 -19.34 19.50
N SER A 54 -11.24 -19.56 20.81
CA SER A 54 -10.99 -18.55 21.84
C SER A 54 -9.52 -18.11 21.95
N LEU A 55 -8.59 -18.87 21.36
CA LEU A 55 -7.17 -18.53 21.37
C LEU A 55 -6.96 -17.13 20.78
N SER A 56 -6.30 -16.29 21.57
CA SER A 56 -6.06 -14.88 21.29
C SER A 56 -4.67 -14.46 21.78
N LEU A 57 -4.16 -13.38 21.19
CA LEU A 57 -2.98 -12.70 21.70
C LEU A 57 -3.42 -11.60 22.68
N VAL A 58 -2.67 -11.44 23.77
CA VAL A 58 -2.96 -10.45 24.82
C VAL A 58 -1.72 -9.66 25.22
N LEU A 59 -1.94 -8.44 25.69
CA LEU A 59 -1.02 -7.66 26.53
C LEU A 59 -1.38 -7.91 27.99
N ILE A 60 -0.42 -7.71 28.87
CA ILE A 60 -0.64 -7.64 30.31
C ILE A 60 -0.49 -6.17 30.69
N ASP A 61 -1.52 -5.57 31.25
CA ASP A 61 -1.46 -4.19 31.72
C ASP A 61 -0.72 -4.06 33.06
N GLU A 62 -0.60 -2.83 33.56
CA GLU A 62 0.10 -2.53 34.81
C GLU A 62 -0.53 -3.21 36.04
N ASP A 63 -1.83 -3.51 35.97
CA ASP A 63 -2.57 -4.21 37.02
C ASP A 63 -2.44 -5.74 36.90
N GLY A 64 -1.72 -6.23 35.88
CA GLY A 64 -1.56 -7.65 35.61
C GLY A 64 -2.74 -8.27 34.86
N GLU A 65 -3.71 -7.47 34.39
CA GLU A 65 -4.89 -7.95 33.69
C GLU A 65 -4.61 -8.14 32.19
N PRO A 66 -5.06 -9.27 31.60
CA PRO A 66 -4.91 -9.50 30.18
C PRO A 66 -5.87 -8.63 29.36
N ARG A 67 -5.33 -7.96 28.34
CA ARG A 67 -6.08 -7.17 27.33
C ARG A 67 -5.85 -7.74 25.94
N LEU A 68 -6.91 -7.94 25.18
CA LEU A 68 -6.82 -8.45 23.80
C LEU A 68 -6.05 -7.49 22.89
N LEU A 69 -5.36 -8.03 21.89
CA LEU A 69 -4.75 -7.26 20.80
C LEU A 69 -5.79 -6.94 19.72
N ASP A 70 -6.82 -6.17 20.09
CA ASP A 70 -7.89 -5.71 19.20
C ASP A 70 -7.94 -4.18 19.04
N HIS A 71 -6.96 -3.47 19.60
CA HIS A 71 -6.90 -2.02 19.60
C HIS A 71 -6.26 -1.48 18.29
N PRO A 72 -6.69 -0.29 17.78
CA PRO A 72 -6.18 0.25 16.51
C PRO A 72 -4.66 0.47 16.45
N ASP A 73 -4.00 0.71 17.59
CA ASP A 73 -2.55 0.92 17.64
C ASP A 73 -1.73 -0.38 17.65
N LEU A 74 -2.33 -1.51 18.01
CA LEU A 74 -1.70 -2.83 18.02
C LEU A 74 -2.77 -3.91 17.86
N PHE A 75 -2.77 -4.56 16.72
CA PHE A 75 -3.85 -5.45 16.30
C PHE A 75 -3.33 -6.82 15.88
N ALA A 76 -4.03 -7.88 16.29
CA ALA A 76 -3.74 -9.25 15.89
C ALA A 76 -4.85 -9.84 15.01
N SER A 77 -4.48 -10.32 13.82
CA SER A 77 -5.37 -11.00 12.88
C SER A 77 -5.02 -12.48 12.76
N LYS A 78 -6.01 -13.33 12.46
CA LYS A 78 -5.77 -14.73 12.04
C LYS A 78 -5.52 -14.87 10.53
N ALA A 79 -5.66 -13.78 9.77
CA ALA A 79 -5.48 -13.74 8.32
C ALA A 79 -4.32 -12.81 7.90
N ARG A 80 -3.47 -13.31 6.99
CA ARG A 80 -2.34 -12.56 6.42
C ARG A 80 -2.82 -11.62 5.32
N ASP A 81 -2.37 -10.37 5.34
CA ASP A 81 -2.45 -9.49 4.19
C ASP A 81 -1.22 -9.74 3.30
N LYS A 82 -1.42 -10.43 2.18
CA LYS A 82 -0.33 -10.85 1.28
C LYS A 82 0.27 -9.69 0.48
N ARG A 83 -0.36 -8.51 0.47
CA ARG A 83 0.18 -7.32 -0.21
C ARG A 83 1.42 -6.79 0.49
N PHE A 84 1.55 -7.04 1.81
CA PHE A 84 2.65 -6.54 2.60
C PHE A 84 3.67 -7.64 2.92
N VAL A 85 4.94 -7.34 2.69
CA VAL A 85 6.06 -8.23 3.01
C VAL A 85 6.50 -8.02 4.45
N TYR A 86 7.01 -9.08 5.07
CA TYR A 86 7.63 -8.99 6.39
C TYR A 86 8.88 -8.10 6.35
N HIS A 87 9.20 -7.50 7.49
CA HIS A 87 10.44 -6.75 7.61
C HIS A 87 11.63 -7.71 7.46
N ALA A 88 12.59 -7.34 6.62
CA ALA A 88 13.81 -8.11 6.45
C ALA A 88 14.70 -7.95 7.69
N ALA A 89 15.04 -9.03 8.38
CA ALA A 89 16.12 -8.99 9.35
C ALA A 89 17.45 -9.13 8.63
N TYR A 90 18.35 -8.17 8.83
CA TYR A 90 19.77 -8.41 8.62
C TYR A 90 20.32 -9.09 9.88
N GLY A 91 20.58 -10.40 9.82
CA GLY A 91 21.36 -11.11 10.84
C GLY A 91 20.60 -11.92 11.91
N GLY A 92 19.27 -11.97 11.90
CA GLY A 92 18.48 -12.86 12.77
C GLY A 92 17.73 -13.90 11.95
N ALA A 93 18.07 -15.19 12.11
CA ALA A 93 17.24 -16.25 11.52
C ALA A 93 15.85 -16.26 12.20
N PRO A 94 14.75 -16.56 11.47
CA PRO A 94 13.47 -16.84 12.10
C PRO A 94 13.66 -17.88 13.21
N SER A 95 12.91 -17.77 14.32
CA SER A 95 13.00 -18.80 15.35
C SER A 95 12.66 -20.15 14.74
N ALA A 96 13.59 -21.10 14.83
CA ALA A 96 13.34 -22.48 14.43
C ALA A 96 12.17 -22.98 15.29
N LEU A 97 11.02 -23.18 14.65
CA LEU A 97 9.88 -23.80 15.30
C LEU A 97 10.33 -25.17 15.81
N THR A 98 10.33 -25.35 17.13
CA THR A 98 10.70 -26.64 17.73
C THR A 98 9.86 -27.75 17.11
N GLU A 99 10.42 -28.95 16.97
CA GLU A 99 9.80 -30.09 16.30
C GLU A 99 8.33 -30.27 16.70
N LYS A 100 7.51 -30.50 15.67
CA LYS A 100 6.08 -30.76 15.79
C LYS A 100 5.92 -32.17 16.36
N THR A 101 5.52 -32.30 17.62
CA THR A 101 5.09 -33.60 18.16
C THR A 101 3.75 -34.00 17.52
N ALA A 102 3.40 -35.29 17.55
CA ALA A 102 2.15 -35.79 16.95
C ALA A 102 0.88 -35.08 17.50
N ASN A 103 0.94 -34.60 18.74
CA ASN A 103 -0.19 -33.94 19.42
C ASN A 103 -0.08 -32.40 19.41
N SER A 104 0.93 -31.82 18.76
CA SER A 104 1.11 -30.37 18.75
C SER A 104 0.19 -29.67 17.76
N ILE A 105 -0.52 -28.67 18.28
CA ILE A 105 -1.42 -27.80 17.52
C ILE A 105 -0.73 -26.46 17.36
N ARG A 106 -0.72 -25.92 16.13
CA ARG A 106 -0.20 -24.60 15.82
C ARG A 106 -1.32 -23.67 15.33
N ARG A 107 -1.25 -22.42 15.75
CA ARG A 107 -2.12 -21.33 15.28
C ARG A 107 -1.25 -20.12 14.98
N ILE A 108 -1.53 -19.47 13.87
CA ILE A 108 -0.76 -18.33 13.39
C ILE A 108 -1.59 -17.07 13.58
N PHE A 109 -0.94 -16.04 14.08
CA PHE A 109 -1.45 -14.69 14.20
C PHE A 109 -0.52 -13.73 13.48
N TYR A 110 -1.09 -12.68 12.91
CA TYR A 110 -0.39 -11.62 12.22
C TYR A 110 -0.61 -10.33 12.99
N VAL A 111 0.45 -9.78 13.56
CA VAL A 111 0.40 -8.59 14.41
C VAL A 111 0.84 -7.37 13.61
N THR A 112 0.06 -6.30 13.65
CA THR A 112 0.42 -4.97 13.12
C THR A 112 0.49 -3.95 14.26
N SER A 113 1.22 -2.86 14.06
CA SER A 113 1.38 -1.79 15.05
C SER A 113 1.34 -0.40 14.39
N GLN A 114 0.72 0.56 15.05
CA GLN A 114 0.84 2.00 14.82
C GLN A 114 1.50 2.71 16.02
N ARG A 115 2.02 1.96 17.00
CA ARG A 115 2.73 2.53 18.15
C ARG A 115 4.00 3.25 17.69
N PRO A 116 4.44 4.30 18.39
CA PRO A 116 5.63 5.06 18.01
C PRO A 116 6.86 4.19 17.79
N GLY A 117 7.71 4.60 16.85
CA GLY A 117 8.99 3.94 16.59
C GLY A 117 9.86 3.86 17.86
N GLY A 118 10.55 2.73 18.02
CA GLY A 118 11.31 2.39 19.22
C GLY A 118 10.50 1.71 20.33
N THR A 119 9.17 1.56 20.16
CA THR A 119 8.34 0.88 21.15
C THR A 119 8.52 -0.63 21.07
N LEU A 120 8.96 -1.23 22.18
CA LEU A 120 9.00 -2.68 22.39
C LEU A 120 7.71 -3.12 23.07
N THR A 121 7.00 -4.06 22.45
CA THR A 121 5.75 -4.59 23.00
C THR A 121 5.90 -6.08 23.26
N GLN A 122 5.73 -6.47 24.52
CA GLN A 122 5.71 -7.87 24.94
C GLN A 122 4.29 -8.43 24.83
N ILE A 123 4.14 -9.55 24.11
CA ILE A 123 2.86 -10.18 23.79
C ILE A 123 2.83 -11.60 24.34
N TYR A 124 1.68 -11.96 24.87
CA TYR A 124 1.37 -13.27 25.43
C TYR A 124 0.19 -13.89 24.68
N ALA A 125 -0.10 -15.16 24.96
CA ALA A 125 -1.28 -15.83 24.44
C ALA A 125 -2.20 -16.25 25.58
N LEU A 126 -3.50 -16.20 25.30
CA LEU A 126 -4.56 -16.60 26.19
C LEU A 126 -5.56 -17.51 25.46
N MET A 127 -6.03 -18.54 26.15
CA MET A 127 -7.02 -19.47 25.62
C MET A 127 -8.01 -19.83 26.72
N LEU A 128 -9.30 -19.77 26.42
CA LEU A 128 -10.34 -20.28 27.32
C LEU A 128 -10.33 -21.80 27.27
N LYS A 129 -10.51 -22.42 28.44
CA LYS A 129 -10.74 -23.86 28.58
C LYS A 129 -12.24 -24.16 28.61
N ASP A 130 -12.97 -23.34 29.36
CA ASP A 130 -14.41 -23.38 29.51
C ASP A 130 -14.93 -21.97 29.83
N GLU A 131 -16.21 -21.85 30.17
CA GLU A 131 -16.88 -20.57 30.45
C GLU A 131 -16.28 -19.78 31.62
N ASN A 132 -15.49 -20.42 32.49
CA ASN A 132 -14.99 -19.81 33.72
C ASN A 132 -13.48 -19.93 33.90
N THR A 133 -12.78 -20.66 33.04
CA THR A 133 -11.34 -20.92 33.19
C THR A 133 -10.54 -20.63 31.93
N TYR A 134 -9.32 -20.13 32.11
CA TYR A 134 -8.41 -19.79 31.02
C TYR A 134 -6.98 -20.22 31.32
N ALA A 135 -6.21 -20.44 30.27
CA ALA A 135 -4.76 -20.57 30.31
C ALA A 135 -4.09 -19.33 29.74
N ILE A 136 -2.93 -18.96 30.27
CA ILE A 136 -2.12 -17.84 29.79
C ILE A 136 -0.63 -18.14 29.88
N THR A 137 0.15 -17.58 28.94
CA THR A 137 1.60 -17.79 28.87
C THR A 137 2.44 -16.80 29.68
N ASN A 138 1.82 -16.00 30.56
CA ASN A 138 2.53 -15.10 31.47
C ASN A 138 2.80 -15.74 32.85
N THR A 139 2.26 -16.92 33.12
CA THR A 139 2.29 -17.52 34.46
C THR A 139 2.75 -18.98 34.39
N SER A 140 3.50 -19.41 35.40
CA SER A 140 3.97 -20.80 35.52
C SER A 140 2.81 -21.80 35.35
N PRO A 141 3.02 -22.96 34.67
CA PRO A 141 4.26 -23.44 34.08
C PRO A 141 4.64 -22.81 32.72
N PHE A 142 3.78 -21.97 32.13
CA PHE A 142 4.02 -21.41 30.80
C PHE A 142 4.52 -19.98 30.92
N VAL A 143 5.84 -19.80 30.94
CA VAL A 143 6.47 -18.47 30.86
C VAL A 143 6.99 -18.27 29.45
N SER A 144 6.12 -17.80 28.55
CA SER A 144 6.43 -17.62 27.14
C SER A 144 5.78 -16.34 26.61
N SER A 145 6.59 -15.53 25.94
CA SER A 145 6.16 -14.29 25.31
C SER A 145 7.01 -14.01 24.08
N VAL A 146 6.52 -13.13 23.22
CA VAL A 146 7.30 -12.57 22.12
C VAL A 146 7.38 -11.06 22.27
N VAL A 147 8.50 -10.47 21.86
CA VAL A 147 8.67 -9.01 21.86
C VAL A 147 8.72 -8.53 20.42
N ILE A 148 7.77 -7.66 20.07
CA ILE A 148 7.71 -6.98 18.77
C ILE A 148 8.23 -5.56 18.94
N GLU A 149 9.03 -5.11 17.99
CA GLU A 149 9.56 -3.75 17.94
C GLU A 149 8.86 -2.96 16.82
N SER A 150 8.20 -1.87 17.20
CA SER A 150 7.66 -0.91 16.22
C SER A 150 8.79 0.01 15.80
N ILE A 151 9.02 0.17 14.50
CA ILE A 151 10.06 1.05 13.95
C ILE A 151 9.45 2.19 13.14
N THR A 152 10.09 3.35 13.14
CA THR A 152 9.60 4.51 12.38
C THR A 152 9.72 4.23 10.87
N PRO A 153 8.66 4.47 10.08
CA PRO A 153 8.74 4.48 8.62
C PRO A 153 9.83 5.44 8.12
N PRO A 154 10.48 5.17 6.98
CA PRO A 154 11.37 6.13 6.35
C PRO A 154 10.61 7.43 6.03
N PRO A 155 11.22 8.60 6.24
CA PRO A 155 10.58 9.86 5.89
C PRO A 155 10.37 9.93 4.37
N PRO A 156 9.18 10.34 3.90
CA PRO A 156 8.91 10.48 2.48
C PRO A 156 9.63 11.70 1.91
N HIS A 157 10.16 11.57 0.69
CA HIS A 157 10.77 12.68 -0.05
C HIS A 157 10.75 12.38 -1.56
N ASP A 158 10.88 13.41 -2.39
CA ASP A 158 10.76 13.29 -3.85
C ASP A 158 11.70 12.22 -4.45
N LYS A 159 12.94 12.12 -3.95
CA LYS A 159 13.93 11.16 -4.45
C LYS A 159 13.60 9.68 -4.20
N VAL A 160 12.54 9.37 -3.44
CA VAL A 160 12.07 7.98 -3.26
C VAL A 160 11.43 7.47 -4.56
N PHE A 161 10.93 8.37 -5.38
CA PHE A 161 10.26 8.05 -6.63
C PHE A 161 11.05 8.55 -7.85
N HIS A 162 10.62 8.08 -9.00
CA HIS A 162 11.03 8.62 -10.29
C HIS A 162 9.83 8.60 -11.24
N LEU A 163 9.90 9.48 -12.24
CA LEU A 163 8.95 9.55 -13.35
C LEU A 163 9.74 9.27 -14.62
N GLU A 164 9.49 8.12 -15.25
CA GLU A 164 10.11 7.73 -16.51
C GLU A 164 9.19 8.17 -17.67
N PRO A 165 9.55 9.21 -18.44
CA PRO A 165 8.78 9.58 -19.62
C PRO A 165 9.00 8.57 -20.75
N GLY A 166 7.92 8.10 -21.35
CA GLY A 166 7.98 7.36 -22.61
C GLY A 166 8.33 8.26 -23.79
N THR A 167 8.70 7.65 -24.91
CA THR A 167 8.87 8.34 -26.20
C THR A 167 7.50 8.75 -26.74
N PRO A 168 7.26 10.03 -27.08
CA PRO A 168 6.00 10.43 -27.67
C PRO A 168 5.80 9.75 -29.03
N PHE A 169 4.63 9.17 -29.28
CA PHE A 169 4.24 8.81 -30.64
C PHE A 169 3.37 9.91 -31.22
N LYS A 170 3.67 10.30 -32.47
CA LYS A 170 2.97 11.36 -33.20
C LYS A 170 2.31 10.77 -34.43
N TYR A 171 1.08 11.18 -34.71
CA TYR A 171 0.32 10.69 -35.85
C TYR A 171 -0.67 11.74 -36.33
N LYS A 172 -1.19 11.52 -37.54
CA LYS A 172 -2.25 12.33 -38.11
C LYS A 172 -3.59 11.63 -37.98
N SER A 173 -4.59 12.33 -37.47
CA SER A 173 -5.96 11.84 -37.41
C SER A 173 -6.78 12.53 -38.49
N ASN A 174 -7.26 11.76 -39.47
CA ASN A 174 -8.16 12.26 -40.51
C ASN A 174 -9.43 12.83 -39.87
N ASN A 175 -9.69 14.09 -40.12
CA ASN A 175 -10.94 14.72 -39.73
C ASN A 175 -11.77 14.94 -41.01
N ALA A 176 -12.76 14.07 -41.24
CA ALA A 176 -13.58 14.08 -42.44
C ALA A 176 -14.32 15.41 -42.69
N ASN A 177 -14.41 16.27 -41.67
CA ASN A 177 -15.06 17.58 -41.73
C ASN A 177 -14.06 18.75 -41.82
N SER A 178 -12.77 18.48 -42.06
CA SER A 178 -11.71 19.48 -42.17
C SER A 178 -10.86 19.23 -43.41
N HIS A 179 -10.34 20.30 -44.02
CA HIS A 179 -9.34 20.20 -45.08
C HIS A 179 -7.96 19.74 -44.57
N TRP A 180 -7.76 19.81 -43.26
CA TRP A 180 -6.50 19.52 -42.57
C TRP A 180 -6.68 18.37 -41.60
N ASP A 181 -5.72 17.45 -41.59
CA ASP A 181 -5.63 16.41 -40.58
C ASP A 181 -5.25 17.01 -39.23
N ASP A 182 -5.76 16.43 -38.16
CA ASP A 182 -5.36 16.82 -36.82
C ASP A 182 -4.02 16.18 -36.47
N GLU A 183 -3.14 16.93 -35.83
CA GLU A 183 -1.84 16.44 -35.36
C GLU A 183 -2.00 15.97 -33.91
N VAL A 184 -1.80 14.68 -33.67
CA VAL A 184 -1.90 14.09 -32.34
C VAL A 184 -0.50 13.68 -31.86
N GLU A 185 -0.22 13.96 -30.59
CA GLU A 185 0.94 13.50 -29.87
C GLU A 185 0.48 12.88 -28.55
N GLU A 186 0.88 11.64 -28.31
CA GLU A 186 0.61 10.95 -27.05
C GLU A 186 1.91 10.55 -26.37
N THR A 187 2.00 10.85 -25.09
CA THR A 187 3.12 10.46 -24.24
C THR A 187 2.59 9.74 -23.02
N VAL A 188 3.18 8.59 -22.71
CA VAL A 188 2.87 7.83 -21.50
C VAL A 188 4.09 7.79 -20.62
N SER A 189 3.95 8.26 -19.38
CA SER A 189 5.00 8.26 -18.36
C SER A 189 4.67 7.26 -17.27
N TYR A 190 5.69 6.59 -16.73
CA TYR A 190 5.54 5.62 -15.66
C TYR A 190 6.11 6.18 -14.36
N PHE A 191 5.28 6.24 -13.33
CA PHE A 191 5.67 6.73 -12.01
C PHE A 191 5.83 5.56 -11.03
N GLY A 192 7.02 5.43 -10.43
CA GLY A 192 7.37 4.31 -9.57
C GLY A 192 8.51 4.63 -8.60
N PHE A 193 8.87 3.67 -7.76
CA PHE A 193 9.98 3.82 -6.82
C PHE A 193 11.32 3.88 -7.55
N ALA A 194 12.21 4.79 -7.13
CA ALA A 194 13.57 4.87 -7.65
C ALA A 194 14.45 3.68 -7.26
N ASP A 195 14.24 3.09 -6.08
CA ASP A 195 14.86 1.82 -5.70
C ASP A 195 14.09 0.65 -6.32
N PRO A 196 14.70 -0.16 -7.21
CA PRO A 196 14.03 -1.29 -7.86
C PRO A 196 13.63 -2.42 -6.89
N LYS A 197 14.11 -2.39 -5.63
CA LYS A 197 13.68 -3.33 -4.59
C LYS A 197 12.35 -2.93 -3.94
N LEU A 198 11.93 -1.68 -4.13
CA LEU A 198 10.65 -1.19 -3.66
C LEU A 198 9.60 -1.34 -4.77
N VAL A 199 8.39 -1.71 -4.38
CA VAL A 199 7.26 -1.89 -5.28
C VAL A 199 6.03 -1.19 -4.70
N MET A 200 5.29 -0.52 -5.57
CA MET A 200 4.02 0.07 -5.20
C MET A 200 2.94 -1.02 -5.23
N VAL A 201 2.24 -1.21 -4.11
CA VAL A 201 1.22 -2.25 -3.97
C VAL A 201 -0.20 -1.68 -3.90
N GLU A 202 -0.33 -0.37 -3.68
CA GLU A 202 -1.60 0.33 -3.59
C GLU A 202 -1.41 1.79 -4.01
N SER A 203 -2.39 2.32 -4.74
CA SER A 203 -2.54 3.75 -5.02
C SER A 203 -4.01 4.14 -4.85
N THR A 204 -4.28 5.20 -4.11
CA THR A 204 -5.63 5.73 -3.91
C THR A 204 -5.66 7.20 -4.27
N ALA A 205 -6.49 7.58 -5.25
CA ALA A 205 -6.77 8.97 -5.56
C ALA A 205 -7.53 9.62 -4.40
N LEU A 206 -7.05 10.77 -3.91
CA LEU A 206 -7.62 11.50 -2.78
C LEU A 206 -8.47 12.70 -3.21
N VAL A 207 -8.18 13.28 -4.38
CA VAL A 207 -8.86 14.47 -4.89
C VAL A 207 -9.47 14.21 -6.26
N THR A 208 -8.64 14.14 -7.32
CA THR A 208 -9.11 13.81 -8.67
C THR A 208 -9.12 12.30 -8.84
N PRO A 209 -10.27 11.66 -9.18
CA PRO A 209 -10.34 10.21 -9.34
C PRO A 209 -9.38 9.68 -10.40
N SER A 210 -9.02 8.40 -10.27
CA SER A 210 -8.22 7.72 -11.28
C SER A 210 -8.89 7.78 -12.66
N ASN A 211 -8.08 7.84 -13.72
CA ASN A 211 -8.53 7.92 -15.10
C ASN A 211 -9.44 9.14 -15.40
N THR A 212 -9.41 10.16 -14.53
CA THR A 212 -10.05 11.45 -14.77
C THR A 212 -8.96 12.48 -15.06
N PRO A 213 -9.14 13.32 -16.10
CA PRO A 213 -8.21 14.42 -16.34
C PRO A 213 -8.08 15.33 -15.13
N PHE A 214 -6.85 15.60 -14.72
CA PHE A 214 -6.56 16.61 -13.69
C PHE A 214 -5.98 17.89 -14.30
N TYR A 215 -5.67 17.86 -15.59
CA TYR A 215 -5.29 19.01 -16.38
C TYR A 215 -5.94 18.89 -17.76
N GLU A 216 -6.72 19.90 -18.14
CA GLU A 216 -7.26 20.06 -19.48
C GLU A 216 -7.08 21.50 -19.93
N ARG A 217 -6.41 21.70 -21.05
CA ARG A 217 -6.22 23.01 -21.63
C ARG A 217 -6.60 23.02 -23.08
N HIS A 218 -7.43 23.99 -23.43
CA HIS A 218 -7.74 24.35 -24.79
C HIS A 218 -7.23 25.75 -25.05
N ASN A 219 -6.42 25.92 -26.09
CA ASN A 219 -6.03 27.23 -26.56
C ASN A 219 -6.31 27.36 -28.05
N HIS A 220 -6.72 28.55 -28.45
CA HIS A 220 -6.63 29.02 -29.81
C HIS A 220 -5.39 29.90 -29.94
N ASP A 221 -4.62 29.67 -31.01
CA ASP A 221 -3.40 30.38 -31.30
C ASP A 221 -3.28 30.62 -32.82
N HIS A 222 -2.48 31.61 -33.20
CA HIS A 222 -2.31 32.06 -34.57
C HIS A 222 -0.83 32.10 -34.94
N ALA A 223 -0.43 31.35 -35.97
CA ALA A 223 0.91 31.44 -36.51
C ALA A 223 1.06 32.73 -37.34
N LEU A 224 2.02 33.59 -36.96
CA LEU A 224 2.29 34.89 -37.62
C LEU A 224 2.61 34.77 -39.12
N ILE A 225 3.13 33.63 -39.58
CA ILE A 225 3.42 33.32 -40.99
C ILE A 225 3.08 31.85 -41.24
N SER A 226 2.24 31.57 -42.23
CA SER A 226 2.05 30.22 -42.76
C SER A 226 2.00 30.26 -44.29
N PHE A 227 2.67 29.28 -44.92
CA PHE A 227 2.70 29.11 -46.37
C PHE A 227 1.68 28.06 -46.86
N GLN A 228 0.84 27.55 -45.95
CA GLN A 228 -0.11 26.46 -46.19
C GLN A 228 -1.55 26.83 -45.82
N LEU A 229 -1.86 28.11 -45.53
CA LEU A 229 -3.20 28.57 -45.11
C LEU A 229 -3.70 27.93 -43.78
N THR A 230 -2.79 27.48 -42.91
CA THR A 230 -3.06 26.85 -41.59
C THR A 230 -2.84 27.81 -40.42
N ASN A 231 -3.02 29.11 -40.64
CA ASN A 231 -2.56 30.16 -39.74
C ASN A 231 -3.30 30.14 -38.40
N ASP A 232 -4.55 29.69 -38.40
CA ASP A 232 -5.38 29.55 -37.21
C ASP A 232 -5.50 28.09 -36.79
N TYR A 233 -5.05 27.77 -35.58
CA TYR A 233 -5.23 26.45 -35.00
C TYR A 233 -5.73 26.53 -33.56
N SER A 234 -6.29 25.42 -33.10
CA SER A 234 -6.54 25.16 -31.69
C SER A 234 -5.78 23.95 -31.23
N GLN A 235 -5.45 23.94 -29.95
CA GLN A 235 -4.74 22.88 -29.27
C GLN A 235 -5.59 22.41 -28.10
N ALA A 236 -5.69 21.10 -27.92
CA ALA A 236 -6.20 20.46 -26.71
C ALA A 236 -5.06 19.67 -26.08
N SER A 237 -4.87 19.86 -24.78
CA SER A 237 -3.94 19.07 -23.98
C SER A 237 -4.67 18.52 -22.77
N THR A 238 -4.58 17.22 -22.55
CA THR A 238 -5.21 16.51 -21.44
C THR A 238 -4.14 15.68 -20.73
N VAL A 239 -4.08 15.76 -19.41
CA VAL A 239 -3.22 14.88 -18.59
C VAL A 239 -4.07 14.11 -17.60
N THR A 240 -3.93 12.80 -17.63
CA THR A 240 -4.67 11.85 -16.78
C THR A 240 -3.68 10.98 -16.02
N ALA A 241 -3.99 10.71 -14.75
CA ALA A 241 -3.23 9.76 -13.92
C ALA A 241 -4.09 8.51 -13.66
N LEU A 242 -3.48 7.34 -13.81
CA LEU A 242 -4.10 6.05 -13.55
C LEU A 242 -3.37 5.35 -12.41
N GLY A 243 -4.16 4.72 -11.53
CA GLY A 243 -3.67 3.97 -10.39
C GLY A 243 -2.82 2.76 -10.77
N VAL A 244 -2.06 2.26 -9.79
CA VAL A 244 -1.24 1.07 -9.94
C VAL A 244 -2.10 -0.14 -10.31
N GLY A 245 -1.73 -0.82 -11.40
CA GLY A 245 -2.43 -2.02 -11.88
C GLY A 245 -3.77 -1.75 -12.57
N GLU A 246 -4.16 -0.49 -12.76
CA GLU A 246 -5.32 -0.16 -13.59
C GLU A 246 -5.00 -0.41 -15.07
N ALA A 247 -5.97 -0.97 -15.79
CA ALA A 247 -5.81 -1.30 -17.19
C ALA A 247 -5.64 -0.01 -18.02
N PHE A 248 -4.63 -0.01 -18.89
CA PHE A 248 -4.36 1.10 -19.79
C PHE A 248 -3.73 0.56 -21.07
N GLU A 249 -4.18 1.08 -22.20
CA GLU A 249 -3.58 0.82 -23.50
C GLU A 249 -3.74 2.06 -24.39
N ALA A 250 -2.65 2.50 -24.99
CA ALA A 250 -2.61 3.52 -26.02
C ALA A 250 -1.75 3.02 -27.18
N VAL A 251 -2.30 2.96 -28.39
CA VAL A 251 -1.64 2.36 -29.55
C VAL A 251 -1.46 3.40 -30.64
N SER A 252 -0.24 3.54 -31.14
CA SER A 252 0.07 4.34 -32.32
C SER A 252 -0.62 3.73 -33.55
N PRO A 253 -1.50 4.48 -34.24
CA PRO A 253 -2.17 3.97 -35.42
C PRO A 253 -1.21 3.76 -36.61
N ASP A 254 -0.08 4.47 -36.63
CA ASP A 254 0.88 4.45 -37.74
C ASP A 254 1.90 3.32 -37.60
N SER A 255 2.42 3.11 -36.39
CA SER A 255 3.50 2.14 -36.13
C SER A 255 3.01 0.85 -35.46
N GLY A 256 1.83 0.87 -34.84
CA GLY A 256 1.35 -0.20 -33.97
C GLY A 256 2.06 -0.28 -32.61
N GLU A 257 3.00 0.64 -32.32
CA GLU A 257 3.62 0.73 -30.99
C GLU A 257 2.56 1.01 -29.93
N ALA A 258 2.61 0.28 -28.82
CA ALA A 258 1.63 0.40 -27.75
C ALA A 258 2.30 0.72 -26.41
N TYR A 259 1.70 1.66 -25.69
CA TYR A 259 1.94 1.82 -24.26
C TYR A 259 0.85 1.12 -23.48
N VAL A 260 1.27 0.31 -22.51
CA VAL A 260 0.38 -0.48 -21.66
C VAL A 260 0.73 -0.25 -20.19
N GLN A 261 -0.16 -0.60 -19.27
CA GLN A 261 0.16 -0.48 -17.85
C GLN A 261 1.39 -1.34 -17.48
N ARG A 262 2.30 -0.78 -16.69
CA ARG A 262 3.42 -1.53 -16.09
C ARG A 262 3.05 -1.99 -14.68
N PRO A 263 3.37 -3.24 -14.27
CA PRO A 263 3.20 -3.68 -12.90
C PRO A 263 3.93 -2.76 -11.91
N ASN A 264 3.33 -2.52 -10.74
CA ASN A 264 3.89 -1.73 -9.65
C ASN A 264 4.20 -0.25 -9.98
N HIS A 265 3.68 0.26 -11.11
CA HIS A 265 3.79 1.66 -11.51
C HIS A 265 2.40 2.27 -11.68
N MET A 266 2.31 3.56 -11.40
CA MET A 266 1.22 4.38 -11.91
C MET A 266 1.51 4.82 -13.35
N THR A 267 0.45 5.07 -14.10
CA THR A 267 0.55 5.52 -15.49
C THR A 267 0.07 6.97 -15.57
N LEU A 268 0.85 7.84 -16.20
CA LEU A 268 0.43 9.20 -16.53
C LEU A 268 0.37 9.33 -18.05
N HIS A 269 -0.82 9.61 -18.56
CA HIS A 269 -1.08 9.74 -19.98
C HIS A 269 -1.26 11.23 -20.31
N HIS A 270 -0.43 11.72 -21.22
CA HIS A 270 -0.55 13.03 -21.82
C HIS A 270 -1.04 12.87 -23.26
N TYR A 271 -2.22 13.40 -23.53
CA TYR A 271 -2.80 13.50 -24.86
C TYR A 271 -2.74 14.95 -25.32
N TYR A 272 -2.12 15.18 -26.47
CA TYR A 272 -2.08 16.48 -27.13
C TYR A 272 -2.64 16.35 -28.54
N ARG A 273 -3.54 17.27 -28.91
CA ARG A 273 -4.10 17.36 -30.26
C ARG A 273 -4.10 18.79 -30.72
N ARG A 274 -3.55 19.03 -31.91
CA ARG A 274 -3.74 20.26 -32.67
C ARG A 274 -4.77 20.01 -33.77
N PHE A 275 -5.73 20.91 -33.88
CA PHE A 275 -6.82 20.84 -34.86
C PHE A 275 -7.16 22.24 -35.39
N TYR A 276 -7.84 22.27 -36.52
CA TYR A 276 -8.09 23.50 -37.28
C TYR A 276 -9.60 23.86 -37.30
N ALA A 277 -9.92 25.13 -37.52
CA ALA A 277 -11.29 25.66 -37.70
C ALA A 277 -12.28 25.60 -36.50
N LYS A 278 -11.79 25.37 -35.27
CA LYS A 278 -12.57 25.53 -34.03
C LYS A 278 -11.81 26.49 -33.11
N HIS A 279 -12.51 27.43 -32.50
CA HIS A 279 -11.89 28.45 -31.64
C HIS A 279 -12.56 28.47 -30.27
N TYR A 280 -11.84 28.02 -29.25
CA TYR A 280 -12.21 28.27 -27.87
C TYR A 280 -10.99 28.14 -26.97
N ASN A 281 -11.03 28.86 -25.86
CA ASN A 281 -10.03 28.83 -24.82
C ASN A 281 -10.68 28.32 -23.54
N SER A 282 -10.07 27.34 -22.89
CA SER A 282 -10.44 26.92 -21.55
C SER A 282 -9.26 26.30 -20.84
N LEU A 283 -9.26 26.42 -19.52
CA LEU A 283 -8.29 25.76 -18.64
C LEU A 283 -9.07 25.17 -17.48
N ASN A 284 -8.90 23.88 -17.27
CA ASN A 284 -9.39 23.15 -16.12
C ASN A 284 -8.20 22.48 -15.45
N GLU A 285 -7.91 22.88 -14.23
CA GLU A 285 -6.82 22.33 -13.42
C GLU A 285 -7.42 21.87 -12.09
N ALA A 286 -7.18 20.61 -11.75
CA ALA A 286 -7.59 20.03 -10.49
C ALA A 286 -6.36 19.41 -9.81
N PRO A 287 -6.27 19.44 -8.47
CA PRO A 287 -5.18 18.76 -7.77
C PRO A 287 -5.22 17.24 -8.03
N SER A 288 -4.09 16.66 -8.39
CA SER A 288 -3.93 15.22 -8.55
C SER A 288 -3.13 14.68 -7.37
N VAL A 289 -3.82 14.47 -6.25
CA VAL A 289 -3.23 14.01 -4.99
C VAL A 289 -3.55 12.54 -4.75
N TRP A 290 -2.52 11.76 -4.45
CA TRP A 290 -2.57 10.31 -4.31
C TRP A 290 -1.94 9.83 -3.01
N LEU A 291 -2.58 8.85 -2.36
CA LEU A 291 -1.97 8.06 -1.30
C LEU A 291 -1.42 6.76 -1.90
N LEU A 292 -0.10 6.62 -1.88
CA LEU A 292 0.61 5.45 -2.38
C LEU A 292 1.12 4.61 -1.22
N ARG A 293 1.20 3.29 -1.41
CA ARG A 293 1.82 2.39 -0.43
C ARG A 293 2.86 1.50 -1.06
N ASP A 294 4.00 1.37 -0.38
CA ASP A 294 5.00 0.37 -0.71
C ASP A 294 4.60 -1.02 -0.18
N GLN A 295 5.35 -2.05 -0.56
CA GLN A 295 5.19 -3.42 -0.06
C GLN A 295 5.43 -3.57 1.45
N HIS A 296 5.99 -2.55 2.11
CA HIS A 296 6.14 -2.53 3.56
C HIS A 296 4.96 -1.81 4.23
N GLY A 297 3.98 -1.32 3.46
CA GLY A 297 2.80 -0.62 3.95
C GLY A 297 3.02 0.85 4.31
N ASN A 298 4.21 1.40 4.03
CA ASN A 298 4.51 2.80 4.31
C ASN A 298 3.73 3.71 3.36
N PRO A 299 3.05 4.75 3.88
CA PRO A 299 2.27 5.66 3.07
C PRO A 299 3.14 6.79 2.48
N TYR A 300 2.83 7.20 1.26
CA TYR A 300 3.42 8.37 0.60
C TYR A 300 2.29 9.21 -0.01
N HIS A 301 2.25 10.51 0.28
CA HIS A 301 1.34 11.44 -0.41
C HIS A 301 2.07 12.06 -1.59
N VAL A 302 1.54 11.84 -2.79
CA VAL A 302 2.13 12.34 -4.04
C VAL A 302 1.14 13.26 -4.71
N GLU A 303 1.59 14.47 -5.06
CA GLU A 303 0.85 15.41 -5.89
C GLU A 303 1.52 15.51 -7.26
N PHE A 304 0.75 15.33 -8.33
CA PHE A 304 1.21 15.57 -9.70
C PHE A 304 0.88 17.00 -10.14
N LEU A 305 1.87 17.66 -10.73
CA LEU A 305 1.83 19.04 -11.14
C LEU A 305 2.14 19.14 -12.64
N VAL A 306 1.33 19.89 -13.36
CA VAL A 306 1.49 20.10 -14.81
C VAL A 306 1.89 21.54 -15.08
N SER A 307 2.77 21.71 -16.05
CA SER A 307 3.25 23.03 -16.50
C SER A 307 3.56 22.98 -18.00
N ASN A 308 3.97 24.12 -18.56
CA ASN A 308 4.31 24.25 -19.99
C ASN A 308 3.21 23.74 -20.93
N GLY A 309 1.96 24.14 -20.66
CA GLY A 309 0.83 23.78 -21.52
C GLY A 309 0.39 22.33 -21.47
N GLY A 310 0.95 21.51 -20.57
CA GLY A 310 0.69 20.06 -20.50
C GLY A 310 1.95 19.22 -20.68
N HIS A 311 2.99 19.80 -21.30
CA HIS A 311 4.19 19.07 -21.72
C HIS A 311 5.22 18.83 -20.61
N ALA A 312 5.09 19.50 -19.46
CA ALA A 312 6.02 19.34 -18.35
C ALA A 312 5.28 18.84 -17.11
N LEU A 313 5.46 17.55 -16.82
CA LEU A 313 4.93 16.87 -15.65
C LEU A 313 5.99 16.80 -14.54
N LYS A 314 5.60 17.17 -13.33
CA LYS A 314 6.41 17.09 -12.11
C LYS A 314 5.57 16.44 -11.01
N TYR A 315 6.22 16.08 -9.92
CA TYR A 315 5.54 15.60 -8.73
C TYR A 315 6.20 16.13 -7.47
N HIS A 316 5.44 16.14 -6.38
CA HIS A 316 5.93 16.43 -5.04
C HIS A 316 5.44 15.36 -4.06
N VAL A 317 6.31 14.94 -3.16
CA VAL A 317 6.05 13.93 -2.14
C VAL A 317 6.07 14.60 -0.77
N SER A 318 5.00 14.44 0.00
CA SER A 318 4.87 15.07 1.32
C SER A 318 4.55 14.08 2.44
N GLU A 319 4.89 14.47 3.67
CA GLU A 319 4.55 13.76 4.91
C GLU A 319 3.07 13.91 5.30
N ASN A 320 2.38 14.94 4.80
CA ASN A 320 1.11 15.36 5.35
C ASN A 320 -0.07 14.52 4.87
N LYS A 321 -0.85 14.04 5.86
CA LYS A 321 -2.30 13.94 5.74
C LYS A 321 -2.78 15.28 5.19
N LEU A 322 -3.35 15.27 4.01
CA LEU A 322 -4.05 16.40 3.42
C LEU A 322 -4.74 17.25 4.50
N ASN A 323 -4.18 18.43 4.81
CA ASN A 323 -4.98 19.54 5.32
C ASN A 323 -5.80 20.02 4.14
N LEU A 324 -6.87 19.27 3.81
CA LEU A 324 -8.00 19.88 3.13
C LEU A 324 -8.47 20.94 4.11
N GLY A 325 -8.23 22.21 3.77
CA GLY A 325 -8.79 23.34 4.50
C GLY A 325 -10.32 23.23 4.60
N PRO A 326 -10.93 24.04 5.48
CA PRO A 326 -12.31 23.87 5.97
C PRO A 326 -13.37 23.66 4.89
#